data_AF-A0AA39XAV9-F1
#
_entry.id   AF-A0AA39XAV9-F1
#
_cell.length_a   1.000
_cell.length_b   1.000
_cell.length_c   1.000
_cell.angle_alpha   90.00
_cell.angle_beta   90.00
_cell.angle_gamma   90.00
#
_symmetry.space_group_name_H-M   'P 1'
#
loop_
_entity.id
_entity.type
_entity.pdbx_description
1 polymer ?
#
loop_
_entity_poly.entity_id
_entity_poly.type
_entity_poly.pdbx_seq_one_letter_code
_entity_poly.pdbx_strand_id
1 'polypeptide(L)'
;MTTKRLSILGKVGALTAARRASTPPPPPAYNAFNDDDVVADGRMPSDFPPVTAEEADNVNLAAAFEKLNLTTIPSNPTVDTCLAHLKLLFAIQSMKEDVGYTDGLWGLWDARAGPLDPSIIPREKPSAEMTPQQKMQDKRLAFLSRIREKRWALFVARAVERYEVWWKSIPGQQLCEGHMEAETSQGYMNFATDMSTVLNWTEEMLPPLDVLMVWHTHMLNPRAFLEDAMLAGLKSFWTTGMPWNRVNQAIDDSDFSYDVSDECKTQWVVRTGLSWENADDSLFKSLKCFRCSTPMEIPWTTCAQPEDYVDATPSDLIGTGYGDGDLQYRCPGCDIIVRRELLSAAKFQKDVQALLGPGNRPMPGTILSPKSGLPEAIPSTVPLNRMFPRTFPNRLLKSGCNGMRTKMTSLIALGGNPDVSMRDVRLEIERTLDMNAMVREIDGLSAGIINKPYRLSPDARIAVRKMMSRYWDNFSAFALELSGAVMRQGVFVEKMFKIDWLHSPSATDTMTRLLTKYDRFFTIMQETYPHQMAVPTLDIDLAWHTHQLSPAMYYAHSVKKTGRFIDHDDKIEEDVLSVQFEWTSKEYQDRFGEVYSECTCWYCESIRSSHISSIGKVLGLSKQEKGMRYVV
;
A
#
# COMPACT_ATOMS: atom_id res chain seq x y z
N MET A 1 10.43 43.95 11.11
CA MET A 1 9.30 42.99 11.09
C MET A 1 9.51 42.00 9.94
N THR A 2 10.27 40.94 10.22
CA THR A 2 10.58 39.86 9.26
C THR A 2 9.44 38.85 9.26
N THR A 3 8.52 39.00 8.31
CA THR A 3 7.48 38.00 8.02
C THR A 3 8.17 36.71 7.56
N LYS A 4 8.21 35.68 8.43
CA LYS A 4 8.56 34.31 8.04
C LYS A 4 7.60 33.87 6.93
N ARG A 5 8.05 33.91 5.66
CA ARG A 5 7.31 33.28 4.55
C ARG A 5 7.27 31.77 4.79
N LEU A 6 6.08 31.23 5.01
CA LEU A 6 5.84 29.79 5.06
C LEU A 6 6.22 29.17 3.71
N SER A 7 7.10 28.16 3.74
CA SER A 7 7.58 27.44 2.55
C SER A 7 6.42 26.83 1.75
N ILE A 8 6.49 26.93 0.41
CA ILE A 8 5.47 26.43 -0.52
C ILE A 8 5.29 24.91 -0.41
N LEU A 9 6.38 24.21 -0.06
CA LEU A 9 6.47 22.77 0.13
C LEU A 9 6.63 22.40 1.63
N GLY A 10 6.29 23.30 2.56
CA GLY A 10 6.62 23.22 3.99
C GLY A 10 6.28 21.92 4.73
N LYS A 11 5.29 21.16 4.26
CA LYS A 11 4.92 19.84 4.83
C LYS A 11 5.56 18.63 4.13
N VAL A 12 6.12 18.80 2.93
CA VAL A 12 6.81 17.75 2.16
C VAL A 12 8.23 17.59 2.74
N GLY A 13 8.34 16.91 3.87
CA GLY A 13 9.59 16.64 4.60
C GLY A 13 9.56 16.91 6.11
N ALA A 14 8.59 17.68 6.63
CA ALA A 14 8.48 17.92 8.07
C ALA A 14 7.83 16.74 8.83
N LEU A 15 6.93 16.00 8.16
CA LEU A 15 6.28 14.80 8.71
C LEU A 15 7.23 13.57 8.72
N THR A 16 8.29 13.58 7.91
CA THR A 16 9.22 12.44 7.75
C THR A 16 10.57 12.65 8.44
N ALA A 17 11.05 13.90 8.63
CA ALA A 17 12.33 14.14 9.33
C ALA A 17 12.30 13.73 10.82
N ALA A 18 11.13 13.72 11.46
CA ALA A 18 10.95 13.20 12.83
C ALA A 18 11.05 11.66 12.90
N ARG A 19 11.01 10.95 11.76
CA ARG A 19 11.02 9.46 11.68
C ARG A 19 12.42 8.86 11.43
N ARG A 20 13.49 9.66 11.42
CA ARG A 20 14.86 9.17 11.16
C ARG A 20 15.50 8.35 12.30
N ALA A 21 14.78 8.06 13.39
CA ALA A 21 15.34 7.38 14.58
C ALA A 21 14.65 6.05 14.94
N SER A 22 13.68 5.57 14.17
CA SER A 22 13.03 4.29 14.41
C SER A 22 12.25 3.88 13.17
N THR A 23 12.12 2.57 12.94
CA THR A 23 11.03 2.02 12.13
C THR A 23 9.75 2.79 12.49
N PRO A 24 9.07 3.45 11.54
CA PRO A 24 7.82 4.12 11.86
C PRO A 24 6.89 3.08 12.48
N PRO A 25 6.16 3.42 13.55
CA PRO A 25 5.19 2.49 14.12
C PRO A 25 4.24 2.03 13.01
N PRO A 26 3.73 0.78 13.10
CA PRO A 26 2.68 0.32 12.20
C PRO A 26 1.55 1.37 12.13
N PRO A 27 0.87 1.48 10.98
CA PRO A 27 -0.28 2.37 10.85
C PRO A 27 -1.27 2.06 11.96
N PRO A 28 -2.04 3.06 12.41
CA PRO A 28 -2.96 2.90 13.51
C PRO A 28 -3.93 1.75 13.21
N ALA A 29 -4.19 1.03 14.27
CA ALA A 29 -4.94 -0.19 14.26
C ALA A 29 -6.42 0.06 13.98
N TYR A 30 -7.09 -0.84 13.25
CA TYR A 30 -8.53 -1.10 13.40
C TYR A 30 -8.84 -1.69 14.79
N ASN A 31 -8.44 -1.01 15.85
CA ASN A 31 -8.74 -1.44 17.21
C ASN A 31 -10.06 -0.78 17.57
N ALA A 32 -11.11 -1.58 17.66
CA ALA A 32 -12.24 -1.23 18.50
C ALA A 32 -11.86 -1.31 20.00
N PHE A 33 -10.69 -1.84 20.38
CA PHE A 33 -10.31 -2.03 21.78
C PHE A 33 -8.79 -1.95 22.02
N ASN A 34 -8.37 -1.23 23.06
CA ASN A 34 -7.17 -1.55 23.83
C ASN A 34 -7.46 -2.78 24.70
N ASP A 35 -6.46 -3.62 24.96
CA ASP A 35 -6.57 -4.81 25.84
C ASP A 35 -7.01 -4.50 27.29
N ASP A 36 -7.20 -3.23 27.65
CA ASP A 36 -7.57 -2.78 29.00
C ASP A 36 -9.01 -2.23 29.12
N ASP A 37 -9.82 -2.21 28.05
CA ASP A 37 -11.20 -1.69 28.14
C ASP A 37 -12.23 -2.81 28.36
N VAL A 38 -12.80 -2.79 29.57
CA VAL A 38 -13.75 -3.77 30.12
C VAL A 38 -15.01 -3.89 29.25
N VAL A 39 -15.28 -5.11 28.76
CA VAL A 39 -16.54 -5.50 28.12
C VAL A 39 -17.67 -5.43 29.15
N ALA A 40 -18.78 -4.77 28.80
CA ALA A 40 -20.00 -4.70 29.59
C ALA A 40 -20.77 -6.05 29.62
N ASP A 41 -20.16 -7.07 30.21
CA ASP A 41 -20.79 -8.25 30.88
C ASP A 41 -19.82 -8.93 31.88
N GLY A 42 -18.57 -8.47 32.04
CA GLY A 42 -17.72 -8.90 33.16
C GLY A 42 -17.35 -10.39 33.21
N ARG A 43 -17.42 -11.13 32.09
CA ARG A 43 -16.94 -12.53 32.00
C ARG A 43 -15.71 -12.64 31.12
N MET A 44 -14.72 -13.40 31.59
CA MET A 44 -13.48 -13.66 30.86
C MET A 44 -13.63 -14.92 29.98
N PRO A 45 -12.83 -15.08 28.92
CA PRO A 45 -12.81 -16.30 28.09
C PRO A 45 -12.53 -17.59 28.86
N SER A 46 -11.94 -17.49 30.06
CA SER A 46 -11.70 -18.59 31.00
C SER A 46 -12.96 -19.13 31.70
N ASP A 47 -14.09 -18.45 31.57
CA ASP A 47 -15.32 -18.77 32.32
C ASP A 47 -16.23 -19.78 31.59
N PHE A 48 -15.78 -20.34 30.46
CA PHE A 48 -16.53 -21.29 29.65
C PHE A 48 -15.86 -22.66 29.59
N PRO A 49 -16.63 -23.75 29.61
CA PRO A 49 -16.08 -25.09 29.40
C PRO A 49 -15.43 -25.16 28.00
N PRO A 50 -14.27 -25.82 27.86
CA PRO A 50 -13.64 -26.01 26.56
C PRO A 50 -14.62 -26.75 25.64
N VAL A 51 -14.71 -26.28 24.40
CA VAL A 51 -15.34 -27.04 23.31
C VAL A 51 -14.69 -28.41 23.30
N THR A 52 -15.50 -29.46 23.40
CA THR A 52 -14.96 -30.82 23.42
C THR A 52 -14.30 -31.12 22.07
N ALA A 53 -13.21 -31.89 22.07
CA ALA A 53 -12.51 -32.26 20.84
C ALA A 53 -13.45 -32.89 19.78
N GLU A 54 -14.52 -33.54 20.24
CA GLU A 54 -15.56 -34.13 19.37
C GLU A 54 -16.48 -33.10 18.68
N GLU A 55 -16.64 -31.89 19.21
CA GLU A 55 -17.39 -30.80 18.56
C GLU A 55 -16.52 -29.98 17.60
N ALA A 56 -15.21 -29.91 17.85
CA ALA A 56 -14.23 -29.31 16.94
C ALA A 56 -13.97 -30.21 15.70
N ASP A 57 -13.94 -31.53 15.88
CA ASP A 57 -13.70 -32.51 14.80
C ASP A 57 -14.90 -32.67 13.84
N ASN A 58 -16.09 -32.18 14.19
CA ASN A 58 -17.32 -32.33 13.39
C ASN A 58 -17.71 -31.09 12.55
N VAL A 59 -16.96 -30.00 12.62
CA VAL A 59 -17.16 -28.85 11.71
C VAL A 59 -16.40 -29.16 10.43
N ASN A 60 -17.13 -29.39 9.32
CA ASN A 60 -16.52 -29.50 8.01
C ASN A 60 -15.87 -28.15 7.65
N LEU A 61 -14.61 -27.97 8.03
CA LEU A 61 -13.77 -26.78 7.79
C LEU A 61 -13.73 -26.41 6.29
N ALA A 62 -13.91 -27.39 5.41
CA ALA A 62 -13.96 -27.23 3.96
C ALA A 62 -15.35 -26.84 3.40
N ALA A 63 -16.42 -26.86 4.20
CA ALA A 63 -17.79 -26.64 3.71
C ALA A 63 -18.03 -25.22 3.19
N ALA A 64 -17.36 -24.20 3.76
CA ALA A 64 -17.42 -22.83 3.24
C ALA A 64 -16.67 -22.66 1.90
N PHE A 65 -15.84 -23.64 1.53
CA PHE A 65 -14.98 -23.63 0.33
C PHE A 65 -15.45 -24.58 -0.76
N GLU A 66 -16.56 -25.31 -0.57
CA GLU A 66 -17.12 -26.16 -1.63
C GLU A 66 -17.48 -25.32 -2.87
N LYS A 67 -16.50 -25.25 -3.79
CA LYS A 67 -16.51 -24.56 -5.08
C LYS A 67 -17.07 -23.14 -5.04
N LEU A 68 -16.25 -22.19 -4.58
CA LEU A 68 -16.46 -20.76 -4.80
C LEU A 68 -16.74 -20.47 -6.29
N ASN A 69 -17.80 -19.71 -6.58
CA ASN A 69 -18.19 -19.35 -7.94
C ASN A 69 -17.45 -18.08 -8.40
N LEU A 70 -16.18 -18.25 -8.74
CA LEU A 70 -15.28 -17.17 -9.16
C LEU A 70 -15.23 -17.05 -10.68
N THR A 71 -15.65 -15.90 -11.21
CA THR A 71 -15.64 -15.65 -12.66
C THR A 71 -14.29 -15.06 -13.11
N THR A 72 -13.98 -15.21 -14.40
CA THR A 72 -12.82 -14.56 -15.04
C THR A 72 -13.08 -13.10 -15.41
N ILE A 73 -14.30 -12.59 -15.16
CA ILE A 73 -14.72 -11.25 -15.54
C ILE A 73 -14.72 -10.38 -14.28
N PRO A 74 -14.16 -9.15 -14.34
CA PRO A 74 -14.20 -8.22 -13.21
C PRO A 74 -15.63 -7.94 -12.75
N SER A 75 -15.86 -7.94 -11.44
CA SER A 75 -17.17 -7.67 -10.84
C SER A 75 -17.06 -6.80 -9.58
N ASN A 76 -18.20 -6.32 -9.08
CA ASN A 76 -18.26 -5.82 -7.70
C ASN A 76 -18.00 -6.99 -6.72
N PRO A 77 -17.65 -6.70 -5.45
CA PRO A 77 -17.47 -7.73 -4.44
C PRO A 77 -18.71 -8.60 -4.26
N THR A 78 -18.47 -9.88 -4.14
CA THR A 78 -19.43 -10.94 -3.83
C THR A 78 -18.95 -11.71 -2.60
N VAL A 79 -19.81 -12.53 -2.02
CA VAL A 79 -19.44 -13.42 -0.91
C VAL A 79 -18.21 -14.26 -1.29
N ASP A 80 -18.25 -14.90 -2.45
CA ASP A 80 -17.21 -15.80 -2.92
C ASP A 80 -15.88 -15.09 -3.13
N THR A 81 -15.89 -13.87 -3.69
CA THR A 81 -14.65 -13.09 -3.84
C THR A 81 -14.08 -12.62 -2.50
N CYS A 82 -14.93 -12.35 -1.50
CA CYS A 82 -14.46 -12.01 -0.15
C CYS A 82 -13.84 -13.23 0.55
N LEU A 83 -14.43 -14.42 0.38
CA LEU A 83 -13.86 -15.67 0.89
C LEU A 83 -12.53 -16.02 0.20
N ALA A 84 -12.46 -15.89 -1.13
CA ALA A 84 -11.21 -16.08 -1.88
C ALA A 84 -10.12 -15.07 -1.45
N HIS A 85 -10.52 -13.84 -1.14
CA HIS A 85 -9.60 -12.84 -0.60
C HIS A 85 -9.08 -13.25 0.78
N LEU A 86 -9.93 -13.73 1.69
CA LEU A 86 -9.47 -14.26 2.98
C LEU A 86 -8.49 -15.41 2.82
N LYS A 87 -8.72 -16.36 1.90
CA LYS A 87 -7.74 -17.42 1.58
C LYS A 87 -6.38 -16.86 1.20
N LEU A 88 -6.35 -15.82 0.34
CA LEU A 88 -5.09 -15.16 -0.03
C LEU A 88 -4.41 -14.49 1.17
N LEU A 89 -5.18 -13.84 2.06
CA LEU A 89 -4.62 -13.22 3.28
C LEU A 89 -4.01 -14.27 4.22
N PHE A 90 -4.64 -15.45 4.33
CA PHE A 90 -4.09 -16.58 5.08
C PHE A 90 -2.76 -17.05 4.49
N ALA A 91 -2.70 -17.30 3.17
CA ALA A 91 -1.46 -17.68 2.51
C ALA A 91 -0.34 -16.65 2.73
N ILE A 92 -0.64 -15.36 2.66
CA ILE A 92 0.32 -14.27 2.91
C ILE A 92 0.81 -14.30 4.37
N GLN A 93 -0.07 -14.52 5.34
CA GLN A 93 0.30 -14.59 6.75
C GLN A 93 1.17 -15.83 7.04
N SER A 94 0.81 -17.00 6.49
CA SER A 94 1.62 -18.23 6.61
C SER A 94 3.02 -18.01 6.04
N MET A 95 3.14 -17.42 4.86
CA MET A 95 4.45 -17.07 4.27
C MET A 95 5.26 -16.11 5.15
N LYS A 96 4.62 -15.11 5.78
CA LYS A 96 5.30 -14.21 6.74
C LYS A 96 5.84 -14.98 7.95
N GLU A 97 5.05 -15.92 8.48
CA GLU A 97 5.47 -16.77 9.58
C GLU A 97 6.63 -17.68 9.17
N ASP A 98 6.53 -18.38 8.04
CA ASP A 98 7.58 -19.26 7.51
C ASP A 98 8.91 -18.52 7.35
N VAL A 99 8.90 -17.33 6.75
CA VAL A 99 10.09 -16.47 6.62
C VAL A 99 10.65 -16.07 8.00
N GLY A 100 9.78 -15.75 8.95
CA GLY A 100 10.18 -15.40 10.31
C GLY A 100 10.83 -16.58 11.04
N TYR A 101 10.25 -17.78 10.92
CA TYR A 101 10.66 -18.99 11.64
C TYR A 101 11.76 -19.80 10.93
N THR A 102 12.11 -19.47 9.68
CA THR A 102 13.25 -20.09 8.99
C THR A 102 14.57 -19.64 9.60
N ASP A 103 15.12 -20.46 10.50
CA ASP A 103 16.39 -20.18 11.15
C ASP A 103 17.55 -20.09 10.15
N GLY A 104 18.47 -19.16 10.39
CA GLY A 104 19.64 -18.91 9.55
C GLY A 104 19.37 -18.22 8.21
N LEU A 105 18.12 -17.92 7.84
CA LEU A 105 17.80 -17.27 6.57
C LEU A 105 18.60 -15.98 6.37
N TRP A 106 19.40 -15.93 5.30
CA TRP A 106 20.35 -14.86 4.97
C TRP A 106 21.37 -14.51 6.07
N GLY A 107 21.80 -15.51 6.86
CA GLY A 107 22.79 -15.33 7.93
C GLY A 107 22.23 -14.60 9.16
N LEU A 108 20.91 -14.58 9.31
CA LEU A 108 20.23 -14.13 10.51
C LEU A 108 19.85 -15.39 11.28
N TRP A 109 20.57 -15.72 12.35
CA TRP A 109 20.37 -16.94 13.15
C TRP A 109 19.68 -16.64 14.49
N ASP A 110 18.73 -17.50 14.90
CA ASP A 110 18.00 -17.42 16.17
C ASP A 110 18.97 -17.55 17.37
N ALA A 111 20.06 -18.32 17.21
CA ALA A 111 21.12 -18.49 18.20
C ALA A 111 21.72 -17.16 18.68
N ARG A 112 21.65 -16.09 17.86
CA ARG A 112 22.12 -14.75 18.23
C ARG A 112 21.32 -14.11 19.37
N ALA A 113 20.09 -14.58 19.62
CA ALA A 113 19.31 -14.18 20.79
C ALA A 113 19.77 -14.83 22.09
N GLY A 114 20.63 -15.85 22.02
CA GLY A 114 21.06 -16.65 23.15
C GLY A 114 20.01 -17.69 23.56
N PRO A 115 20.37 -18.58 24.50
CA PRO A 115 19.53 -19.73 24.87
C PRO A 115 18.24 -19.28 25.56
N LEU A 116 17.10 -19.85 25.19
CA LEU A 116 15.84 -19.70 25.93
C LEU A 116 15.72 -20.81 26.98
N ASP A 117 15.17 -20.50 28.15
CA ASP A 117 14.92 -21.49 29.21
C ASP A 117 13.40 -21.76 29.31
N PRO A 118 12.91 -22.92 28.85
CA PRO A 118 11.48 -23.26 28.90
C PRO A 118 10.92 -23.35 30.32
N SER A 119 11.76 -23.47 31.35
CA SER A 119 11.32 -23.55 32.75
C SER A 119 10.96 -22.19 33.37
N ILE A 120 11.33 -21.08 32.71
CA ILE A 120 10.99 -19.74 33.16
C ILE A 120 9.55 -19.42 32.78
N ILE A 121 8.67 -19.42 33.78
CA ILE A 121 7.24 -19.13 33.60
C ILE A 121 7.05 -17.63 33.27
N PRO A 122 6.29 -17.31 32.20
CA PRO A 122 5.91 -15.93 31.87
C PRO A 122 5.13 -15.28 33.02
N ARG A 123 5.17 -13.95 33.09
CA ARG A 123 4.44 -13.24 34.15
C ARG A 123 2.93 -13.31 33.92
N GLU A 124 2.19 -13.77 34.92
CA GLU A 124 0.71 -13.84 34.86
C GLU A 124 0.02 -12.47 34.90
N LYS A 125 0.63 -11.45 35.56
CA LYS A 125 0.02 -10.12 35.74
C LYS A 125 0.96 -8.95 35.40
N PRO A 126 0.50 -7.94 34.65
CA PRO A 126 1.30 -6.77 34.25
C PRO A 126 1.91 -5.90 35.38
N SER A 127 1.51 -6.11 36.64
CA SER A 127 1.92 -5.30 37.79
C SER A 127 3.00 -5.90 38.70
N ALA A 128 3.34 -7.19 38.57
CA ALA A 128 4.31 -7.86 39.47
C ALA A 128 5.77 -7.62 39.07
N GLU A 129 6.69 -7.37 40.01
CA GLU A 129 8.12 -7.17 39.68
C GLU A 129 8.72 -8.42 39.00
N MET A 130 9.39 -8.23 37.86
CA MET A 130 10.06 -9.33 37.17
C MET A 130 11.37 -9.72 37.86
N THR A 131 11.58 -11.03 38.02
CA THR A 131 12.87 -11.59 38.44
C THR A 131 13.98 -11.27 37.44
N PRO A 132 15.26 -11.25 37.83
CA PRO A 132 16.38 -11.08 36.89
C PRO A 132 16.36 -12.09 35.74
N GLN A 133 15.97 -13.33 36.02
CA GLN A 133 15.85 -14.41 35.04
C GLN A 133 14.75 -14.12 34.02
N GLN A 134 13.56 -13.72 34.46
CA GLN A 134 12.47 -13.30 33.58
C GLN A 134 12.85 -12.08 32.74
N LYS A 135 13.53 -11.08 33.32
CA LYS A 135 14.03 -9.90 32.59
C LYS A 135 15.01 -10.29 31.48
N MET A 136 15.83 -11.31 31.72
CA MET A 136 16.75 -11.82 30.71
C MET A 136 16.02 -12.61 29.62
N GLN A 137 15.09 -13.50 29.98
CA GLN A 137 14.24 -14.25 29.05
C GLN A 137 13.48 -13.29 28.10
N ASP A 138 12.80 -12.28 28.64
CA ASP A 138 12.04 -11.31 27.86
C ASP A 138 12.92 -10.51 26.90
N LYS A 139 14.14 -10.15 27.32
CA LYS A 139 15.12 -9.52 26.43
C LYS A 139 15.54 -10.43 25.27
N ARG A 140 15.73 -11.73 25.53
CA ARG A 140 16.06 -12.73 24.50
C ARG A 140 14.90 -12.93 23.53
N LEU A 141 13.67 -13.07 24.03
CA LEU A 141 12.46 -13.16 23.21
C LEU A 141 12.24 -11.91 22.36
N ALA A 142 12.43 -10.72 22.94
CA ALA A 142 12.34 -9.46 22.20
C ALA A 142 13.41 -9.36 21.10
N PHE A 143 14.65 -9.80 21.38
CA PHE A 143 15.69 -9.81 20.35
C PHE A 143 15.42 -10.85 19.26
N LEU A 144 14.91 -12.03 19.63
CA LEU A 144 14.45 -13.05 18.68
C LEU A 144 13.35 -12.50 17.77
N SER A 145 12.34 -11.81 18.32
CA SER A 145 11.32 -11.12 17.52
C SER A 145 11.93 -10.16 16.50
N ARG A 146 12.92 -9.36 16.93
CA ARG A 146 13.63 -8.43 16.03
C ARG A 146 14.42 -9.13 14.91
N ILE A 147 14.98 -10.31 15.16
CA ILE A 147 15.62 -11.13 14.12
C ILE A 147 14.58 -11.56 13.08
N ARG A 148 13.42 -12.05 13.52
CA ARG A 148 12.33 -12.48 12.62
C ARG A 148 11.75 -11.31 11.82
N GLU A 149 11.53 -10.18 12.47
CA GLU A 149 11.12 -8.93 11.82
C GLU A 149 12.17 -8.45 10.80
N LYS A 150 13.46 -8.63 11.09
CA LYS A 150 14.54 -8.31 10.17
C LYS A 150 14.52 -9.22 8.94
N ARG A 151 14.32 -10.54 9.10
CA ARG A 151 14.14 -11.47 7.98
C ARG A 151 12.96 -11.03 7.12
N TRP A 152 11.81 -10.76 7.74
CA TRP A 152 10.62 -10.29 7.03
C TRP A 152 10.86 -8.99 6.25
N ALA A 153 11.50 -7.99 6.87
CA ALA A 153 11.81 -6.73 6.20
C ALA A 153 12.72 -6.91 4.96
N LEU A 154 13.71 -7.80 5.04
CA LEU A 154 14.58 -8.15 3.91
C LEU A 154 13.81 -8.91 2.82
N PHE A 155 12.95 -9.84 3.22
CA PHE A 155 12.08 -10.58 2.29
C PHE A 155 11.18 -9.64 1.49
N VAL A 156 10.53 -8.69 2.18
CA VAL A 156 9.68 -7.68 1.54
C VAL A 156 10.49 -6.77 0.61
N ALA A 157 11.69 -6.35 1.00
CA ALA A 157 12.55 -5.55 0.12
C ALA A 157 12.93 -6.30 -1.17
N ARG A 158 13.22 -7.61 -1.07
CA ARG A 158 13.47 -8.50 -2.22
C ARG A 158 12.22 -8.71 -3.07
N ALA A 159 11.07 -8.93 -2.44
CA ALA A 159 9.78 -9.14 -3.11
C ALA A 159 9.36 -7.91 -3.95
N VAL A 160 9.61 -6.70 -3.45
CA VAL A 160 9.33 -5.46 -4.21
C VAL A 160 10.21 -5.34 -5.45
N GLU A 161 11.49 -5.72 -5.38
CA GLU A 161 12.36 -5.76 -6.56
C GLU A 161 11.91 -6.84 -7.57
N ARG A 162 11.52 -8.02 -7.09
CA ARG A 162 10.95 -9.10 -7.92
C ARG A 162 9.66 -8.63 -8.61
N TYR A 163 8.79 -7.93 -7.89
CA TYR A 163 7.59 -7.29 -8.46
C TYR A 163 7.92 -6.22 -9.50
N GLU A 164 8.93 -5.38 -9.28
CA GLU A 164 9.36 -4.38 -10.26
C GLU A 164 9.88 -5.02 -11.56
N VAL A 165 10.64 -6.12 -11.46
CA VAL A 165 11.10 -6.89 -12.63
C VAL A 165 9.92 -7.51 -13.38
N TRP A 166 9.01 -8.17 -12.68
CA TRP A 166 7.82 -8.76 -13.28
C TRP A 166 6.93 -7.70 -13.95
N TRP A 167 6.65 -6.58 -13.27
CA TRP A 167 5.87 -5.46 -13.80
C TRP A 167 6.44 -4.93 -15.12
N LYS A 168 7.76 -4.73 -15.20
CA LYS A 168 8.43 -4.25 -16.43
C LYS A 168 8.42 -5.26 -17.58
N SER A 169 8.23 -6.54 -17.28
CA SER A 169 8.11 -7.59 -18.29
C SER A 169 6.71 -7.67 -18.90
N ILE A 170 5.72 -6.93 -18.38
CA ILE A 170 4.38 -6.86 -18.96
C ILE A 170 4.40 -5.86 -20.12
N PRO A 171 4.02 -6.27 -21.34
CA PRO A 171 4.03 -5.37 -22.49
C PRO A 171 2.97 -4.28 -22.31
N GLY A 172 3.36 -3.03 -22.53
CA GLY A 172 2.47 -1.88 -22.44
C GLY A 172 2.97 -0.71 -23.30
N GLN A 173 2.03 0.08 -23.82
CA GLN A 173 2.34 1.30 -24.56
C GLN A 173 2.39 2.49 -23.59
N GLN A 174 3.59 2.98 -23.31
CA GLN A 174 3.79 4.07 -22.35
C GLN A 174 3.02 5.33 -22.73
N LEU A 175 2.45 6.01 -21.72
CA LEU A 175 1.81 7.30 -21.87
C LEU A 175 2.86 8.39 -22.17
N CYS A 176 2.52 9.30 -23.10
CA CYS A 176 3.25 10.54 -23.36
C CYS A 176 2.33 11.76 -23.15
N GLU A 177 2.87 12.96 -23.02
CA GLU A 177 2.04 14.16 -22.82
C GLU A 177 1.10 14.43 -24.02
N GLY A 178 1.50 14.04 -25.24
CA GLY A 178 0.64 14.17 -26.42
C GLY A 178 -0.70 13.46 -26.22
N HIS A 179 -0.69 12.22 -25.69
CA HIS A 179 -1.90 11.45 -25.37
C HIS A 179 -2.79 12.09 -24.30
N MET A 180 -2.34 13.15 -23.61
CA MET A 180 -3.16 13.87 -22.62
C MET A 180 -3.85 15.10 -23.24
N GLU A 181 -3.50 15.47 -24.48
CA GLU A 181 -4.05 16.62 -25.21
C GLU A 181 -5.43 16.29 -25.79
N ALA A 182 -6.35 17.25 -25.78
CA ALA A 182 -7.77 17.05 -26.06
C ALA A 182 -8.04 16.28 -27.36
N GLU A 183 -7.29 16.59 -28.42
CA GLU A 183 -7.41 15.96 -29.73
C GLU A 183 -7.05 14.46 -29.74
N THR A 184 -6.16 14.01 -28.85
CA THR A 184 -5.71 12.60 -28.80
C THR A 184 -5.99 11.92 -27.46
N SER A 185 -6.71 12.61 -26.56
CA SER A 185 -6.92 12.19 -25.17
C SER A 185 -7.86 11.00 -24.98
N GLN A 186 -8.49 10.48 -26.02
CA GLN A 186 -9.53 9.46 -25.89
C GLN A 186 -9.03 8.21 -25.13
N GLY A 187 -7.84 7.71 -25.46
CA GLY A 187 -7.25 6.54 -24.79
C GLY A 187 -6.87 6.82 -23.33
N TYR A 188 -6.41 8.03 -23.04
CA TYR A 188 -6.06 8.49 -21.70
C TYR A 188 -7.30 8.71 -20.82
N MET A 189 -8.34 9.33 -21.35
CA MET A 189 -9.60 9.60 -20.65
C MET A 189 -10.38 8.31 -20.37
N ASN A 190 -10.36 7.37 -21.32
CA ASN A 190 -11.08 6.10 -21.20
C ASN A 190 -10.24 4.99 -20.57
N PHE A 191 -8.98 5.24 -20.20
CA PHE A 191 -8.09 4.20 -19.69
C PHE A 191 -8.73 3.42 -18.54
N ALA A 192 -9.37 4.14 -17.61
CA ALA A 192 -9.93 3.55 -16.40
C ALA A 192 -11.33 2.93 -16.59
N THR A 193 -12.04 3.26 -17.67
CA THR A 193 -13.46 2.91 -17.87
C THR A 193 -13.73 2.00 -19.05
N ASP A 194 -12.78 1.88 -19.98
CA ASP A 194 -12.93 1.02 -21.14
C ASP A 194 -12.65 -0.45 -20.78
N MET A 195 -13.75 -1.20 -20.70
CA MET A 195 -13.77 -2.63 -20.38
C MET A 195 -13.62 -3.54 -21.61
N SER A 196 -13.31 -3.00 -22.80
CA SER A 196 -13.18 -3.80 -24.02
C SER A 196 -11.94 -4.71 -24.04
N THR A 197 -10.96 -4.44 -23.19
CA THR A 197 -9.69 -5.17 -23.14
C THR A 197 -9.54 -5.90 -21.80
N VAL A 198 -10.01 -7.14 -21.72
CA VAL A 198 -9.78 -8.03 -20.57
C VAL A 198 -8.61 -8.97 -20.89
N LEU A 199 -7.69 -9.09 -19.94
CA LEU A 199 -6.57 -10.03 -19.99
C LEU A 199 -7.09 -11.43 -19.61
N ASN A 200 -6.84 -12.42 -20.46
CA ASN A 200 -7.18 -13.80 -20.13
C ASN A 200 -6.05 -14.43 -19.31
N TRP A 201 -6.28 -14.63 -18.02
CA TRP A 201 -5.29 -15.23 -17.12
C TRP A 201 -5.21 -16.75 -17.27
N THR A 202 -4.04 -17.23 -17.67
CA THR A 202 -3.67 -18.65 -17.57
C THR A 202 -2.92 -18.90 -16.26
N GLU A 203 -2.72 -20.16 -15.91
CA GLU A 203 -2.01 -20.53 -14.68
C GLU A 203 -0.55 -20.07 -14.72
N GLU A 204 0.11 -20.23 -15.88
CA GLU A 204 1.53 -19.93 -16.10
C GLU A 204 1.87 -18.43 -16.02
N MET A 205 0.84 -17.58 -15.95
CA MET A 205 0.99 -16.14 -15.78
C MET A 205 1.07 -15.71 -14.31
N LEU A 206 0.68 -16.59 -13.37
CA LEU A 206 0.69 -16.28 -11.95
C LEU A 206 2.13 -16.05 -11.44
N PRO A 207 2.36 -14.96 -10.70
CA PRO A 207 3.65 -14.76 -10.05
C PRO A 207 3.74 -15.55 -8.73
N PRO A 208 4.94 -15.76 -8.18
CA PRO A 208 5.11 -16.31 -6.84
C PRO A 208 4.37 -15.49 -5.77
N LEU A 209 4.05 -16.13 -4.64
CA LEU A 209 3.22 -15.52 -3.58
C LEU A 209 3.77 -14.21 -3.03
N ASP A 210 5.09 -14.05 -2.95
CA ASP A 210 5.73 -12.82 -2.48
C ASP A 210 5.48 -11.63 -3.42
N VAL A 211 5.47 -11.89 -4.73
CA VAL A 211 5.17 -10.90 -5.77
C VAL A 211 3.67 -10.65 -5.85
N LEU A 212 2.84 -11.67 -5.67
CA LEU A 212 1.39 -11.54 -5.56
C LEU A 212 0.97 -10.67 -4.37
N MET A 213 1.64 -10.79 -3.22
CA MET A 213 1.45 -9.94 -2.04
C MET A 213 1.77 -8.46 -2.33
N VAL A 214 2.89 -8.19 -3.00
CA VAL A 214 3.26 -6.80 -3.38
C VAL A 214 2.24 -6.24 -4.38
N TRP A 215 1.81 -7.05 -5.34
CA TRP A 215 0.78 -6.65 -6.31
C TRP A 215 -0.55 -6.32 -5.64
N HIS A 216 -1.03 -7.21 -4.75
CA HIS A 216 -2.21 -7.00 -3.92
C HIS A 216 -2.13 -5.64 -3.19
N THR A 217 -1.05 -5.42 -2.43
CA THR A 217 -0.80 -4.16 -1.70
C THR A 217 -0.84 -2.94 -2.63
N HIS A 218 -0.24 -3.05 -3.82
CA HIS A 218 -0.22 -1.95 -4.78
C HIS A 218 -1.63 -1.60 -5.27
N MET A 219 -2.48 -2.59 -5.56
CA MET A 219 -3.88 -2.39 -5.97
C MET A 219 -4.73 -1.74 -4.87
N LEU A 220 -4.41 -2.01 -3.60
CA LEU A 220 -5.05 -1.37 -2.44
C LEU A 220 -4.70 0.13 -2.31
N ASN A 221 -3.88 0.67 -3.21
CA ASN A 221 -3.60 2.10 -3.32
C ASN A 221 -4.13 2.62 -4.67
N PRO A 222 -5.46 2.71 -4.83
CA PRO A 222 -6.12 2.73 -6.13
C PRO A 222 -5.69 3.88 -7.05
N ARG A 223 -5.45 5.09 -6.52
CA ARG A 223 -4.96 6.21 -7.35
C ARG A 223 -3.49 6.06 -7.75
N ALA A 224 -2.65 5.47 -6.90
CA ALA A 224 -1.25 5.19 -7.22
C ALA A 224 -1.17 4.10 -8.30
N PHE A 225 -1.92 3.01 -8.11
CA PHE A 225 -2.00 1.90 -9.06
C PHE A 225 -2.49 2.37 -10.45
N LEU A 226 -3.53 3.20 -10.50
CA LEU A 226 -4.02 3.77 -11.76
C LEU A 226 -2.95 4.60 -12.47
N GLU A 227 -2.27 5.50 -11.74
CA GLU A 227 -1.22 6.34 -12.30
C GLU A 227 -0.07 5.51 -12.88
N ASP A 228 0.38 4.48 -12.15
CA ASP A 228 1.45 3.60 -12.61
C ASP A 228 1.02 2.74 -13.80
N ALA A 229 -0.21 2.20 -13.79
CA ALA A 229 -0.75 1.44 -14.91
C ALA A 229 -0.88 2.30 -16.17
N MET A 230 -1.35 3.55 -16.05
CA MET A 230 -1.42 4.50 -17.17
C MET A 230 -0.04 4.82 -17.72
N LEU A 231 0.91 5.12 -16.84
CA LEU A 231 2.29 5.41 -17.21
C LEU A 231 2.97 4.22 -17.90
N ALA A 232 2.72 2.99 -17.44
CA ALA A 232 3.27 1.78 -18.04
C ALA A 232 2.49 1.29 -19.27
N GLY A 233 1.27 1.79 -19.51
CA GLY A 233 0.42 1.35 -20.61
C GLY A 233 -0.29 0.03 -20.36
N LEU A 234 -0.49 -0.34 -19.10
CA LEU A 234 -1.00 -1.65 -18.68
C LEU A 234 -2.53 -1.64 -18.54
N LYS A 235 -3.23 -1.25 -19.61
CA LYS A 235 -4.69 -1.10 -19.60
C LYS A 235 -5.41 -2.42 -19.32
N SER A 236 -5.06 -3.51 -20.02
CA SER A 236 -5.70 -4.81 -19.81
C SER A 236 -5.46 -5.35 -18.40
N PHE A 237 -4.28 -5.11 -17.84
CA PHE A 237 -3.93 -5.45 -16.46
C PHE A 237 -4.80 -4.68 -15.45
N TRP A 238 -4.96 -3.37 -15.65
CA TRP A 238 -5.89 -2.53 -14.90
C TRP A 238 -7.34 -3.02 -15.02
N THR A 239 -7.83 -3.21 -16.25
CA THR A 239 -9.22 -3.60 -16.51
C THR A 239 -9.58 -4.92 -15.82
N THR A 240 -8.65 -5.88 -15.81
CA THR A 240 -8.90 -7.25 -15.34
C THR A 240 -8.82 -7.37 -13.82
N GLY A 241 -7.87 -6.70 -13.18
CA GLY A 241 -7.65 -6.83 -11.74
C GLY A 241 -7.14 -8.22 -11.33
N MET A 242 -7.42 -8.57 -10.07
CA MET A 242 -6.98 -9.81 -9.43
C MET A 242 -7.71 -11.02 -10.04
N PRO A 243 -7.00 -12.02 -10.59
CA PRO A 243 -7.62 -13.19 -11.20
C PRO A 243 -8.04 -14.19 -10.13
N TRP A 244 -9.13 -13.89 -9.41
CA TRP A 244 -9.59 -14.68 -8.26
C TRP A 244 -9.77 -16.17 -8.58
N ASN A 245 -10.26 -16.51 -9.76
CA ASN A 245 -10.42 -17.89 -10.17
C ASN A 245 -9.07 -18.65 -10.22
N ARG A 246 -7.98 -17.99 -10.64
CA ARG A 246 -6.64 -18.58 -10.70
C ARG A 246 -5.94 -18.54 -9.35
N VAL A 247 -6.03 -17.42 -8.64
CA VAL A 247 -5.45 -17.29 -7.29
C VAL A 247 -6.08 -18.29 -6.34
N ASN A 248 -7.40 -18.48 -6.37
CA ASN A 248 -8.07 -19.45 -5.52
C ASN A 248 -7.71 -20.90 -5.88
N GLN A 249 -7.50 -21.21 -7.17
CA GLN A 249 -7.06 -22.55 -7.61
C GLN A 249 -5.64 -22.88 -7.16
N ALA A 250 -4.78 -21.85 -7.02
CA ALA A 250 -3.40 -22.00 -6.58
C ALA A 250 -3.24 -22.04 -5.05
N ILE A 251 -4.32 -21.87 -4.28
CA ILE A 251 -4.29 -21.91 -2.81
C ILE A 251 -5.09 -23.11 -2.33
N ASP A 252 -4.44 -24.04 -1.65
CA ASP A 252 -5.06 -25.24 -1.11
C ASP A 252 -6.18 -24.89 -0.11
N ASP A 253 -7.26 -25.68 -0.12
CA ASP A 253 -8.44 -25.44 0.72
C ASP A 253 -8.24 -25.89 2.18
N SER A 254 -7.21 -26.70 2.46
CA SER A 254 -6.97 -27.29 3.78
C SER A 254 -5.87 -26.60 4.57
N ASP A 255 -4.74 -26.28 3.95
CA ASP A 255 -3.59 -25.66 4.62
C ASP A 255 -3.26 -24.24 4.13
N PHE A 256 -4.01 -23.74 3.13
CA PHE A 256 -3.81 -22.45 2.49
C PHE A 256 -2.40 -22.24 1.92
N SER A 257 -1.67 -23.31 1.65
CA SER A 257 -0.41 -23.27 0.93
C SER A 257 -0.64 -22.82 -0.50
N TYR A 258 0.29 -22.01 -1.02
CA TYR A 258 0.27 -21.55 -2.40
C TYR A 258 1.13 -22.47 -3.26
N ASP A 259 0.52 -23.20 -4.18
CA ASP A 259 1.23 -24.07 -5.13
C ASP A 259 0.71 -23.92 -6.56
N VAL A 260 1.63 -24.06 -7.50
CA VAL A 260 1.41 -23.94 -8.94
C VAL A 260 2.23 -24.99 -9.68
N SER A 261 1.86 -25.28 -10.93
CA SER A 261 2.63 -26.21 -11.77
C SER A 261 4.10 -25.81 -11.98
N ASP A 262 4.96 -26.81 -12.19
CA ASP A 262 6.37 -26.61 -12.54
C ASP A 262 6.56 -25.80 -13.84
N GLU A 263 5.59 -25.86 -14.75
CA GLU A 263 5.58 -25.03 -15.96
C GLU A 263 5.42 -23.55 -15.59
N CYS A 264 4.52 -23.20 -14.68
CA CYS A 264 4.38 -21.83 -14.16
C CYS A 264 5.69 -21.34 -13.53
N LYS A 265 6.32 -22.18 -12.71
CA LYS A 265 7.62 -21.88 -12.08
C LYS A 265 8.71 -21.64 -13.13
N THR A 266 8.74 -22.45 -14.18
CA THR A 266 9.68 -22.31 -15.31
C THR A 266 9.44 -21.03 -16.10
N GLN A 267 8.18 -20.69 -16.42
CA GLN A 267 7.83 -19.48 -17.15
C GLN A 267 8.21 -18.20 -16.37
N TRP A 268 8.05 -18.21 -15.04
CA TRP A 268 8.54 -17.12 -14.19
C TRP A 268 10.05 -16.89 -14.36
N VAL A 269 10.86 -17.95 -14.26
CA VAL A 269 12.31 -17.86 -14.39
C VAL A 269 12.72 -17.37 -15.78
N VAL A 270 12.10 -17.91 -16.83
CA VAL A 270 12.35 -17.48 -18.22
C VAL A 270 12.03 -15.99 -18.42
N ARG A 271 10.93 -15.53 -17.82
CA ARG A 271 10.42 -14.17 -17.99
C ARG A 271 11.21 -13.12 -17.21
N THR A 272 11.64 -13.45 -16.00
CA THR A 272 12.22 -12.49 -15.05
C THR A 272 13.72 -12.65 -14.85
N GLY A 273 14.26 -13.84 -15.13
CA GLY A 273 15.63 -14.21 -14.78
C GLY A 273 15.87 -14.38 -13.27
N LEU A 274 14.80 -14.42 -12.47
CA LEU A 274 14.83 -14.57 -11.01
C LEU A 274 14.39 -15.99 -10.62
N SER A 275 14.87 -16.47 -9.49
CA SER A 275 14.46 -17.76 -8.93
C SER A 275 12.97 -17.73 -8.57
N TRP A 276 12.30 -18.90 -8.58
CA TRP A 276 10.91 -18.98 -8.12
C TRP A 276 10.81 -18.63 -6.64
N GLU A 277 11.68 -19.21 -5.80
CA GLU A 277 11.76 -18.86 -4.39
C GLU A 277 12.54 -17.56 -4.17
N ASN A 278 11.99 -16.67 -3.34
CA ASN A 278 12.66 -15.42 -2.97
C ASN A 278 14.02 -15.66 -2.31
N ALA A 279 14.11 -16.69 -1.46
CA ALA A 279 15.33 -17.03 -0.74
C ALA A 279 16.48 -17.41 -1.68
N ASP A 280 16.17 -17.97 -2.85
CA ASP A 280 17.13 -18.50 -3.82
C ASP A 280 17.70 -17.44 -4.77
N ASP A 281 17.16 -16.22 -4.76
CA ASP A 281 17.76 -15.10 -5.50
C ASP A 281 19.13 -14.70 -4.93
N SER A 282 19.95 -14.03 -5.74
CA SER A 282 21.27 -13.53 -5.34
C SER A 282 21.26 -12.78 -4.00
N LEU A 283 22.30 -12.99 -3.18
CA LEU A 283 22.54 -12.23 -1.95
C LEU A 283 23.02 -10.79 -2.21
N PHE A 284 23.25 -10.44 -3.48
CA PHE A 284 23.66 -9.12 -3.93
C PHE A 284 22.67 -8.53 -4.93
N LYS A 285 22.45 -7.22 -4.81
CA LYS A 285 21.75 -6.39 -5.78
C LYS A 285 22.76 -5.77 -6.75
N SER A 286 22.66 -6.17 -8.02
CA SER A 286 23.39 -5.52 -9.11
C SER A 286 22.81 -4.15 -9.45
N LEU A 287 23.66 -3.13 -9.51
CA LEU A 287 23.29 -1.76 -9.87
C LEU A 287 24.44 -1.07 -10.63
N LYS A 288 24.14 -0.13 -11.52
CA LYS A 288 25.15 0.79 -12.08
C LYS A 288 25.14 2.09 -11.29
N CYS A 289 26.32 2.59 -10.91
CA CYS A 289 26.42 3.87 -10.21
C CYS A 289 25.80 4.99 -11.05
N PHE A 290 24.84 5.73 -10.49
CA PHE A 290 24.16 6.83 -11.19
C PHE A 290 25.06 8.03 -11.53
N ARG A 291 26.29 8.07 -10.99
CA ARG A 291 27.27 9.12 -11.29
C ARG A 291 28.28 8.71 -12.36
N CYS A 292 28.95 7.57 -12.19
CA CYS A 292 30.05 7.13 -13.05
C CYS A 292 29.75 5.87 -13.88
N SER A 293 28.54 5.30 -13.75
CA SER A 293 28.10 4.07 -14.43
C SER A 293 28.88 2.80 -14.10
N THR A 294 29.82 2.84 -13.13
CA THR A 294 30.54 1.65 -12.67
C THR A 294 29.55 0.61 -12.12
N PRO A 295 29.63 -0.67 -12.54
CA PRO A 295 28.84 -1.76 -11.96
C PRO A 295 29.15 -1.96 -10.48
N MET A 296 28.13 -2.28 -9.69
CA MET A 296 28.21 -2.48 -8.25
C MET A 296 27.37 -3.69 -7.85
N GLU A 297 27.87 -4.49 -6.93
CA GLU A 297 27.16 -5.59 -6.27
C GLU A 297 26.97 -5.23 -4.80
N ILE A 298 25.77 -4.76 -4.45
CA ILE A 298 25.45 -4.29 -3.11
C ILE A 298 24.80 -5.45 -2.34
N PRO A 299 25.34 -5.90 -1.20
CA PRO A 299 24.70 -6.97 -0.43
C PRO A 299 23.30 -6.54 0.02
N TRP A 300 22.35 -7.47 0.05
CA TRP A 300 20.99 -7.18 0.53
C TRP A 300 20.97 -6.73 1.98
N THR A 301 21.82 -7.33 2.82
CA THR A 301 22.03 -6.90 4.20
C THR A 301 23.49 -6.99 4.60
N THR A 302 23.92 -6.12 5.50
CA THR A 302 25.21 -6.26 6.20
C THR A 302 25.06 -6.85 7.61
N CYS A 303 23.83 -7.27 7.99
CA CYS A 303 23.56 -7.90 9.28
C CYS A 303 23.81 -9.41 9.31
N ALA A 304 24.11 -10.01 8.15
CA ALA A 304 24.40 -11.44 8.01
C ALA A 304 25.67 -11.82 8.78
N GLN A 305 25.59 -12.87 9.58
CA GLN A 305 26.71 -13.41 10.36
C GLN A 305 26.67 -14.96 10.37
N PRO A 306 27.82 -15.62 10.61
CA PRO A 306 27.85 -17.04 10.94
C PRO A 306 27.00 -17.38 12.18
N GLU A 307 26.57 -18.64 12.31
CA GLU A 307 25.74 -19.11 13.43
C GLU A 307 26.46 -18.97 14.79
N ASP A 308 27.77 -19.21 14.82
CA ASP A 308 28.62 -19.13 16.00
C ASP A 308 29.06 -17.70 16.35
N TYR A 309 28.59 -16.70 15.61
CA TYR A 309 28.94 -15.31 15.83
C TYR A 309 28.28 -14.76 17.10
N VAL A 310 29.11 -14.32 18.04
CA VAL A 310 28.67 -13.69 19.29
C VAL A 310 28.85 -12.18 19.18
N ASP A 311 27.72 -11.45 19.25
CA ASP A 311 27.70 -10.00 19.27
C ASP A 311 28.47 -9.45 20.50
N ALA A 312 29.57 -8.72 20.27
CA ALA A 312 30.39 -8.12 21.33
C ALA A 312 29.61 -7.09 22.17
N THR A 313 28.61 -6.46 21.56
CA THR A 313 27.62 -5.57 22.17
C THR A 313 26.25 -5.92 21.59
N PRO A 314 25.14 -5.78 22.34
CA PRO A 314 23.81 -6.09 21.82
C PRO A 314 23.57 -5.40 20.47
N SER A 315 23.47 -6.21 19.41
CA SER A 315 23.27 -5.69 18.06
C SER A 315 21.92 -4.97 18.00
N ASP A 316 21.88 -3.87 17.26
CA ASP A 316 20.62 -3.21 16.93
C ASP A 316 20.01 -3.74 15.63
N LEU A 317 20.67 -4.70 14.96
CA LEU A 317 20.33 -5.21 13.63
C LEU A 317 20.18 -4.10 12.57
N ILE A 318 20.89 -2.97 12.78
CA ILE A 318 20.98 -1.89 11.81
C ILE A 318 22.07 -2.25 10.81
N GLY A 319 21.67 -2.43 9.56
CA GLY A 319 22.56 -2.75 8.45
C GLY A 319 22.59 -1.62 7.43
N THR A 320 23.53 -1.73 6.48
CA THR A 320 23.80 -0.74 5.44
C THR A 320 23.67 -1.30 4.01
N GLY A 321 23.18 -2.54 3.87
CA GLY A 321 22.89 -3.18 2.60
C GLY A 321 21.67 -2.60 1.89
N TYR A 322 21.41 -3.09 0.67
CA TYR A 322 20.35 -2.57 -0.20
C TYR A 322 18.94 -2.69 0.40
N GLY A 323 18.65 -3.82 1.06
CA GLY A 323 17.40 -4.07 1.75
C GLY A 323 17.36 -3.51 3.18
N ASP A 324 18.46 -2.96 3.68
CA ASP A 324 18.51 -2.39 5.02
C ASP A 324 17.91 -0.96 5.06
N GLY A 325 17.53 -0.52 6.26
CA GLY A 325 16.96 0.81 6.49
C GLY A 325 17.95 1.94 6.23
N ASP A 326 19.24 1.74 6.55
CA ASP A 326 20.31 2.73 6.43
C ASP A 326 21.29 2.39 5.30
N LEU A 327 20.79 2.20 4.08
CA LEU A 327 21.62 1.89 2.90
C LEU A 327 22.79 2.87 2.78
N GLN A 328 24.02 2.33 2.84
CA GLN A 328 25.26 3.05 2.61
C GLN A 328 26.25 2.14 1.88
N TYR A 329 26.47 2.41 0.60
CA TYR A 329 27.43 1.64 -0.21
C TYR A 329 28.37 2.55 -0.99
N ARG A 330 29.69 2.39 -0.83
CA ARG A 330 30.68 3.22 -1.53
C ARG A 330 30.91 2.69 -2.94
N CYS A 331 30.65 3.54 -3.94
CA CYS A 331 30.96 3.21 -5.33
C CYS A 331 32.47 3.03 -5.54
N PRO A 332 32.95 1.91 -6.11
CA PRO A 332 34.38 1.67 -6.32
C PRO A 332 35.00 2.54 -7.44
N GLY A 333 34.18 3.13 -8.31
CA GLY A 333 34.68 3.93 -9.44
C GLY A 333 34.79 5.43 -9.16
N CYS A 334 33.95 6.00 -8.30
CA CYS A 334 33.94 7.44 -8.04
C CYS A 334 33.73 7.84 -6.57
N ASP A 335 33.80 6.87 -5.65
CA ASP A 335 33.69 7.05 -4.20
C ASP A 335 32.38 7.65 -3.67
N ILE A 336 31.40 7.94 -4.53
CA ILE A 336 30.09 8.40 -4.08
C ILE A 336 29.44 7.33 -3.20
N ILE A 337 28.84 7.76 -2.08
CA ILE A 337 28.08 6.88 -1.21
C ILE A 337 26.66 6.76 -1.76
N VAL A 338 26.29 5.56 -2.18
CA VAL A 338 24.92 5.19 -2.56
C VAL A 338 24.09 5.10 -1.30
N ARG A 339 23.07 5.97 -1.21
CA ARG A 339 22.08 6.07 -0.13
C ARG A 339 20.69 6.17 -0.72
N ARG A 340 19.65 5.91 0.07
CA ARG A 340 18.25 6.02 -0.37
C ARG A 340 17.94 7.40 -0.96
N GLU A 341 18.43 8.48 -0.33
CA GLU A 341 18.23 9.86 -0.80
C GLU A 341 18.84 10.10 -2.19
N LEU A 342 20.02 9.54 -2.44
CA LEU A 342 20.67 9.61 -3.75
C LEU A 342 19.87 8.83 -4.78
N LEU A 343 19.41 7.62 -4.44
CA LEU A 343 18.59 6.79 -5.34
C LEU A 343 17.29 7.51 -5.72
N SER A 344 16.65 8.20 -4.78
CA SER A 344 15.45 9.01 -5.04
C SER A 344 15.74 10.18 -5.99
N ALA A 345 16.85 10.89 -5.77
CA ALA A 345 17.30 11.95 -6.68
C ALA A 345 17.64 11.40 -8.08
N ALA A 346 18.23 10.20 -8.15
CA ALA A 346 18.56 9.54 -9.40
C ALA A 346 17.32 9.13 -10.19
N LYS A 347 16.29 8.58 -9.50
CA LYS A 347 14.97 8.32 -10.08
C LYS A 347 14.38 9.61 -10.65
N PHE A 348 14.40 10.71 -9.90
CA PHE A 348 13.90 12.00 -10.36
C PHE A 348 14.62 12.50 -11.62
N GLN A 349 15.96 12.48 -11.62
CA GLN A 349 16.75 12.87 -12.79
C GLN A 349 16.42 12.01 -14.01
N LYS A 350 16.27 10.68 -13.83
CA LYS A 350 15.89 9.75 -14.90
C LYS A 350 14.50 10.08 -15.47
N ASP A 351 13.53 10.36 -14.62
CA ASP A 351 12.18 10.71 -15.06
C ASP A 351 12.16 12.09 -15.78
N VAL A 352 12.96 13.06 -15.32
CA VAL A 352 13.18 14.34 -16.04
C VAL A 352 13.80 14.11 -17.42
N GLN A 353 14.77 13.21 -17.52
CA GLN A 353 15.36 12.84 -18.82
C GLN A 353 14.32 12.19 -19.75
N ALA A 354 13.44 11.34 -19.22
CA ALA A 354 12.34 10.74 -19.99
C ALA A 354 11.30 11.77 -20.44
N LEU A 355 11.01 12.79 -19.63
CA LEU A 355 10.15 13.93 -19.97
C LEU A 355 10.72 14.76 -21.12
N LEU A 356 12.04 15.00 -21.10
CA LEU A 356 12.73 15.81 -22.09
C LEU A 356 13.12 15.03 -23.36
N GLY A 357 13.11 13.71 -23.28
CA GLY A 357 13.43 12.80 -24.37
C GLY A 357 12.30 12.66 -25.39
N PRO A 358 12.53 11.89 -26.47
CA PRO A 358 11.56 11.74 -27.56
C PRO A 358 10.25 11.08 -27.13
N GLY A 359 10.28 10.24 -26.08
CA GLY A 359 9.08 9.62 -25.52
C GLY A 359 8.15 10.61 -24.82
N ASN A 360 8.64 11.82 -24.47
CA ASN A 360 7.86 12.88 -23.84
C ASN A 360 6.98 12.37 -22.67
N ARG A 361 7.58 11.54 -21.82
CA ARG A 361 6.88 10.84 -20.74
C ARG A 361 6.55 11.85 -19.62
N PRO A 362 5.27 12.05 -19.26
CA PRO A 362 4.90 12.97 -18.20
C PRO A 362 5.50 12.54 -16.86
N MET A 363 5.80 13.51 -15.98
CA MET A 363 6.31 13.19 -14.65
C MET A 363 5.22 12.47 -13.83
N PRO A 364 5.56 11.43 -13.06
CA PRO A 364 4.72 10.89 -12.00
C PRO A 364 4.11 12.00 -11.12
N GLY A 365 2.84 11.87 -10.77
CA GLY A 365 2.07 12.86 -9.99
C GLY A 365 1.46 14.00 -10.83
N THR A 366 1.56 13.95 -12.16
CA THR A 366 0.97 14.95 -13.09
C THR A 366 -0.15 14.37 -13.98
N ILE A 367 -0.51 13.11 -13.76
CA ILE A 367 -1.42 12.35 -14.62
C ILE A 367 -2.86 12.57 -14.19
N LEU A 368 -3.18 12.23 -12.94
CA LEU A 368 -4.52 12.32 -12.40
C LEU A 368 -4.75 13.68 -11.73
N SER A 369 -5.99 14.17 -11.79
CA SER A 369 -6.42 15.34 -11.02
C SER A 369 -6.21 15.09 -9.52
N PRO A 370 -5.42 15.92 -8.80
CA PRO A 370 -5.19 15.70 -7.38
C PRO A 370 -6.46 15.75 -6.52
N LYS A 371 -7.52 16.43 -7.00
CA LYS A 371 -8.79 16.60 -6.28
C LYS A 371 -9.76 15.44 -6.50
N SER A 372 -9.91 15.00 -7.75
CA SER A 372 -10.92 14.00 -8.13
C SER A 372 -10.34 12.61 -8.35
N GLY A 373 -9.02 12.48 -8.58
CA GLY A 373 -8.39 11.23 -9.00
C GLY A 373 -8.69 10.82 -10.43
N LEU A 374 -9.31 11.70 -11.23
CA LEU A 374 -9.73 11.41 -12.61
C LEU A 374 -8.69 11.91 -13.62
N PRO A 375 -8.57 11.26 -14.80
CA PRO A 375 -7.90 11.86 -15.94
C PRO A 375 -8.70 13.09 -16.42
N GLU A 376 -8.01 14.16 -16.78
CA GLU A 376 -8.63 15.32 -17.44
C GLU A 376 -7.79 15.74 -18.65
N ALA A 377 -8.40 15.90 -19.81
CA ALA A 377 -7.71 16.30 -21.02
C ALA A 377 -7.11 17.71 -20.90
N ILE A 378 -6.01 17.95 -21.62
CA ILE A 378 -5.38 19.26 -21.79
C ILE A 378 -5.96 19.87 -23.07
N PRO A 379 -6.78 20.93 -23.02
CA PRO A 379 -7.37 21.60 -24.18
C PRO A 379 -6.32 22.12 -25.15
N SER A 380 -6.58 21.92 -26.44
CA SER A 380 -5.76 22.41 -27.55
C SER A 380 -5.78 23.94 -27.69
N THR A 381 -6.89 24.59 -27.28
CA THR A 381 -7.13 26.02 -27.48
C THR A 381 -7.26 26.75 -26.14
N VAL A 382 -6.16 26.93 -25.43
CA VAL A 382 -6.17 27.84 -24.28
C VAL A 382 -5.69 29.22 -24.73
N PRO A 383 -6.46 30.30 -24.54
CA PRO A 383 -5.86 31.63 -24.45
C PRO A 383 -4.83 31.61 -23.32
N LEU A 384 -3.74 32.37 -23.46
CA LEU A 384 -2.59 32.46 -22.52
C LEU A 384 -2.94 32.56 -21.01
N ASN A 385 -4.19 32.85 -20.64
CA ASN A 385 -4.66 33.09 -19.27
C ASN A 385 -5.31 31.91 -18.52
N ARG A 386 -5.39 30.68 -19.04
CA ARG A 386 -5.93 29.50 -18.28
C ARG A 386 -5.09 28.24 -18.41
N MET A 387 -3.83 28.35 -18.01
CA MET A 387 -2.90 27.24 -17.90
C MET A 387 -3.41 26.09 -17.02
N PHE A 388 -3.20 24.85 -17.48
CA PHE A 388 -3.62 23.62 -16.79
C PHE A 388 -2.74 23.39 -15.55
N PRO A 389 -3.28 23.53 -14.32
CA PRO A 389 -2.46 23.49 -13.10
C PRO A 389 -1.78 22.13 -12.89
N ARG A 390 -2.44 21.04 -13.30
CA ARG A 390 -1.97 19.66 -13.12
C ARG A 390 -0.63 19.41 -13.83
N THR A 391 -0.45 19.95 -15.04
CA THR A 391 0.77 19.77 -15.84
C THR A 391 1.81 20.88 -15.65
N PHE A 392 1.57 21.80 -14.71
CA PHE A 392 2.56 22.81 -14.35
C PHE A 392 3.95 22.23 -14.02
N PRO A 393 4.08 21.12 -13.26
CA PRO A 393 5.40 20.55 -12.96
C PRO A 393 6.16 20.11 -14.22
N ASN A 394 5.47 19.56 -15.23
CA ASN A 394 6.10 19.19 -16.50
C ASN A 394 6.63 20.43 -17.23
N ARG A 395 5.84 21.51 -17.31
CA ARG A 395 6.26 22.78 -17.91
C ARG A 395 7.44 23.41 -17.17
N LEU A 396 7.39 23.41 -15.84
CA LEU A 396 8.49 23.89 -14.98
C LEU A 396 9.81 23.18 -15.33
N LEU A 397 9.79 21.85 -15.41
CA LEU A 397 10.99 21.04 -15.66
C LEU A 397 11.49 21.12 -17.11
N LYS A 398 10.59 21.39 -18.04
CA LYS A 398 10.91 21.70 -19.45
C LYS A 398 11.49 23.11 -19.64
N SER A 399 11.16 24.03 -18.75
CA SER A 399 11.56 25.43 -18.89
C SER A 399 13.07 25.64 -18.73
N GLY A 400 13.60 26.64 -19.45
CA GLY A 400 14.95 27.17 -19.23
C GLY A 400 15.03 28.11 -18.02
N CYS A 401 13.90 28.45 -17.41
CA CYS A 401 13.80 29.42 -16.31
C CYS A 401 14.72 29.04 -15.16
N ASN A 402 15.54 29.99 -14.70
CA ASN A 402 16.50 29.79 -13.62
C ASN A 402 17.46 28.58 -13.81
N GLY A 403 17.69 28.17 -15.07
CA GLY A 403 18.50 26.99 -15.40
C GLY A 403 17.87 25.66 -14.98
N MET A 404 16.56 25.61 -14.71
CA MET A 404 15.85 24.45 -14.17
C MET A 404 16.15 23.18 -14.95
N ARG A 405 15.92 23.18 -16.27
CA ARG A 405 16.19 22.02 -17.14
C ARG A 405 17.62 21.49 -17.00
N THR A 406 18.63 22.35 -17.06
CA THR A 406 20.05 21.95 -17.00
C THR A 406 20.42 21.42 -15.61
N LYS A 407 19.98 22.09 -14.54
CA LYS A 407 20.23 21.68 -13.16
C LYS A 407 19.62 20.31 -12.86
N MET A 408 18.39 20.05 -13.30
CA MET A 408 17.70 18.78 -13.04
C MET A 408 18.26 17.63 -13.87
N THR A 409 18.69 17.88 -15.12
CA THR A 409 19.29 16.84 -15.98
C THR A 409 20.72 16.47 -15.60
N SER A 410 21.42 17.35 -14.88
CA SER A 410 22.81 17.18 -14.43
C SER A 410 22.93 17.07 -12.91
N LEU A 411 21.86 16.63 -12.23
CA LEU A 411 21.76 16.60 -10.77
C LEU A 411 22.86 15.74 -10.12
N ILE A 412 23.21 14.61 -10.74
CA ILE A 412 24.24 13.66 -10.29
C ILE A 412 25.46 13.67 -11.23
N ALA A 413 25.94 14.86 -11.62
CA ALA A 413 27.13 14.98 -12.48
C ALA A 413 28.44 14.65 -11.75
N LEU A 414 29.47 14.21 -12.49
CA LEU A 414 30.84 14.07 -11.97
C LEU A 414 31.35 15.42 -11.44
N GLY A 415 31.99 15.41 -10.26
CA GLY A 415 32.47 16.63 -9.59
C GLY A 415 31.38 17.50 -8.93
N GLY A 416 30.10 17.15 -9.06
CA GLY A 416 28.99 17.82 -8.36
C GLY A 416 28.84 17.36 -6.90
N ASN A 417 27.84 17.91 -6.18
CA ASN A 417 27.53 17.57 -4.79
C ASN A 417 27.42 16.04 -4.57
N PRO A 418 28.23 15.41 -3.70
CA PRO A 418 28.15 13.97 -3.43
C PRO A 418 26.89 13.55 -2.65
N ASP A 419 26.30 14.44 -1.86
CA ASP A 419 25.16 14.19 -0.96
C ASP A 419 23.83 14.71 -1.51
N VAL A 420 23.63 14.60 -2.83
CA VAL A 420 22.43 15.12 -3.49
C VAL A 420 21.18 14.34 -3.12
N SER A 421 20.07 15.07 -2.93
CA SER A 421 18.79 14.53 -2.46
C SER A 421 17.59 15.27 -3.06
N MET A 422 16.38 14.75 -2.81
CA MET A 422 15.15 15.46 -3.16
C MET A 422 14.96 16.80 -2.41
N ARG A 423 15.73 17.05 -1.33
CA ARG A 423 15.76 18.37 -0.68
C ARG A 423 16.39 19.42 -1.59
N ASP A 424 17.43 19.06 -2.34
CA ASP A 424 18.10 19.96 -3.27
C ASP A 424 17.16 20.33 -4.44
N VAL A 425 16.47 19.33 -4.99
CA VAL A 425 15.42 19.51 -6.01
C VAL A 425 14.32 20.45 -5.49
N ARG A 426 13.83 20.21 -4.26
CA ARG A 426 12.84 21.07 -3.60
C ARG A 426 13.33 22.51 -3.52
N LEU A 427 14.56 22.75 -3.08
CA LEU A 427 15.12 24.11 -2.94
C LEU A 427 15.21 24.82 -4.30
N GLU A 428 15.63 24.13 -5.36
CA GLU A 428 15.68 24.72 -6.71
C GLU A 428 14.28 25.06 -7.24
N ILE A 429 13.29 24.19 -7.02
CA ILE A 429 11.90 24.46 -7.36
C ILE A 429 11.39 25.67 -6.58
N GLU A 430 11.56 25.72 -5.25
CA GLU A 430 11.12 26.84 -4.41
C GLU A 430 11.75 28.17 -4.84
N ARG A 431 13.06 28.19 -5.09
CA ARG A 431 13.77 29.38 -5.61
C ARG A 431 13.14 29.89 -6.91
N THR A 432 12.81 28.98 -7.82
CA THR A 432 12.20 29.33 -9.11
C THR A 432 10.77 29.84 -8.93
N LEU A 433 9.99 29.23 -8.03
CA LEU A 433 8.61 29.62 -7.74
C LEU A 433 8.49 30.95 -6.98
N ASP A 434 9.53 31.38 -6.26
CA ASP A 434 9.58 32.69 -5.62
C ASP A 434 9.83 33.84 -6.61
N MET A 435 10.28 33.53 -7.83
CA MET A 435 10.55 34.51 -8.89
C MET A 435 9.32 34.71 -9.80
N ASN A 436 8.57 35.78 -9.57
CA ASN A 436 7.35 36.12 -10.34
C ASN A 436 7.58 36.04 -11.87
N ALA A 437 8.66 36.63 -12.38
CA ALA A 437 8.96 36.63 -13.81
C ALA A 437 9.09 35.19 -14.37
N MET A 438 9.73 34.29 -13.63
CA MET A 438 9.90 32.89 -14.04
C MET A 438 8.57 32.15 -14.04
N VAL A 439 7.74 32.32 -13.00
CA VAL A 439 6.43 31.67 -12.94
C VAL A 439 5.51 32.15 -14.07
N ARG A 440 5.56 33.45 -14.42
CA ARG A 440 4.83 33.98 -15.58
C ARG A 440 5.29 33.37 -16.89
N GLU A 441 6.61 33.27 -17.08
CA GLU A 441 7.19 32.69 -18.29
C GLU A 441 6.83 31.21 -18.44
N ILE A 442 6.90 30.42 -17.35
CA ILE A 442 6.49 29.00 -17.34
C ILE A 442 5.01 28.86 -17.66
N ASP A 443 4.17 29.78 -17.15
CA ASP A 443 2.75 29.81 -17.48
C ASP A 443 2.45 30.51 -18.83
N GLY A 444 3.48 30.78 -19.65
CA GLY A 444 3.33 31.33 -20.99
C GLY A 444 2.75 32.75 -21.01
N LEU A 445 2.74 33.48 -19.90
CA LEU A 445 2.18 34.82 -19.82
C LEU A 445 3.16 35.85 -20.38
N SER A 446 2.83 36.47 -21.51
CA SER A 446 3.63 37.54 -22.13
C SER A 446 3.93 38.67 -21.14
N ALA A 447 5.10 39.30 -21.31
CA ALA A 447 5.51 40.51 -20.59
C ALA A 447 4.69 41.73 -21.06
N GLY A 448 3.40 41.79 -20.73
CA GLY A 448 2.53 42.93 -21.03
C GLY A 448 2.20 43.75 -19.78
N ILE A 449 2.57 45.04 -19.81
CA ILE A 449 2.17 46.30 -19.09
C ILE A 449 1.73 46.24 -17.61
N ILE A 450 1.16 45.15 -17.11
CA ILE A 450 0.59 45.05 -15.77
C ILE A 450 1.63 44.49 -14.80
N ASN A 451 2.25 45.39 -14.01
CA ASN A 451 3.11 45.10 -12.85
C ASN A 451 2.36 44.41 -11.68
N LYS A 452 1.37 43.56 -11.95
CA LYS A 452 0.68 42.82 -10.88
C LYS A 452 1.52 41.60 -10.47
N PRO A 453 1.65 41.35 -9.16
CA PRO A 453 2.32 40.15 -8.68
C PRO A 453 1.60 38.90 -9.20
N TYR A 454 2.28 38.08 -10.01
CA TYR A 454 1.78 36.78 -10.43
C TYR A 454 2.31 35.72 -9.46
N ARG A 455 1.41 34.86 -8.98
CA ARG A 455 1.74 33.76 -8.06
C ARG A 455 1.12 32.49 -8.59
N LEU A 456 1.82 31.39 -8.39
CA LEU A 456 1.34 30.06 -8.74
C LEU A 456 -0.01 29.77 -8.07
N SER A 457 -0.96 29.27 -8.84
CA SER A 457 -2.30 28.93 -8.33
C SER A 457 -2.21 27.86 -7.22
N PRO A 458 -3.18 27.82 -6.29
CA PRO A 458 -3.22 26.77 -5.26
C PRO A 458 -3.20 25.35 -5.85
N ASP A 459 -3.90 25.14 -6.97
CA ASP A 459 -3.99 23.84 -7.64
C ASP A 459 -2.66 23.43 -8.27
N ALA A 460 -1.92 24.37 -8.87
CA ALA A 460 -0.60 24.08 -9.41
C ALA A 460 0.42 23.81 -8.29
N ARG A 461 0.29 24.48 -7.13
CA ARG A 461 1.09 24.16 -5.94
C ARG A 461 0.80 22.75 -5.42
N ILE A 462 -0.46 22.31 -5.47
CA ILE A 462 -0.84 20.93 -5.13
C ILE A 462 -0.20 19.96 -6.13
N ALA A 463 -0.24 20.25 -7.43
CA ALA A 463 0.38 19.42 -8.46
C ALA A 463 1.91 19.28 -8.26
N VAL A 464 2.62 20.36 -7.94
CA VAL A 464 4.05 20.30 -7.61
C VAL A 464 4.30 19.41 -6.38
N ARG A 465 3.49 19.55 -5.31
CA ARG A 465 3.62 18.68 -4.13
C ARG A 465 3.34 17.21 -4.46
N LYS A 466 2.32 16.94 -5.30
CA LYS A 466 1.98 15.57 -5.71
C LYS A 466 3.11 14.95 -6.51
N MET A 467 3.68 15.64 -7.50
CA MET A 467 4.87 15.19 -8.21
C MET A 467 6.04 14.91 -7.23
N MET A 468 6.37 15.86 -6.35
CA MET A 468 7.48 15.69 -5.39
C MET A 468 7.29 14.49 -4.46
N SER A 469 6.05 14.19 -4.05
CA SER A 469 5.74 13.03 -3.21
C SER A 469 6.09 11.69 -3.84
N ARG A 470 6.19 11.60 -5.18
CA ARG A 470 6.57 10.36 -5.88
C ARG A 470 8.05 10.00 -5.73
N TYR A 471 8.86 10.93 -5.24
CA TYR A 471 10.31 10.77 -5.08
C TYR A 471 10.77 10.95 -3.63
N TRP A 472 9.91 11.46 -2.75
CA TRP A 472 10.29 11.69 -1.36
C TRP A 472 10.41 10.36 -0.63
N ASP A 473 11.64 9.99 -0.25
CA ASP A 473 11.99 8.71 0.35
C ASP A 473 11.50 7.49 -0.47
N ASN A 474 11.29 7.66 -1.78
CA ASN A 474 10.87 6.62 -2.70
C ASN A 474 11.75 6.63 -3.96
N PHE A 475 12.49 5.54 -4.16
CA PHE A 475 13.36 5.32 -5.31
C PHE A 475 12.92 4.17 -6.21
N SER A 476 11.81 3.49 -5.87
CA SER A 476 11.22 2.43 -6.70
C SER A 476 10.59 3.00 -7.98
N ALA A 477 10.26 2.16 -8.96
CA ALA A 477 9.57 2.60 -10.16
C ALA A 477 8.13 3.11 -9.94
N PHE A 478 7.56 2.88 -8.76
CA PHE A 478 6.15 3.07 -8.48
C PHE A 478 5.84 4.39 -7.78
N ALA A 479 4.59 4.83 -7.89
CA ALA A 479 4.05 6.03 -7.25
C ALA A 479 4.01 5.93 -5.71
N LEU A 480 4.12 4.72 -5.17
CA LEU A 480 4.10 4.36 -3.76
C LEU A 480 5.42 3.70 -3.35
N GLU A 481 5.87 3.96 -2.12
CA GLU A 481 6.96 3.20 -1.50
C GLU A 481 6.38 1.85 -1.03
N LEU A 482 6.55 0.82 -1.86
CA LEU A 482 5.84 -0.46 -1.72
C LEU A 482 6.31 -1.29 -0.52
N SER A 483 7.59 -1.24 -0.13
CA SER A 483 8.05 -2.05 1.00
C SER A 483 7.37 -1.60 2.29
N GLY A 484 7.34 -0.30 2.54
CA GLY A 484 6.58 0.26 3.65
C GLY A 484 5.09 -0.04 3.53
N ALA A 485 4.49 0.05 2.33
CA ALA A 485 3.07 -0.28 2.14
C ALA A 485 2.74 -1.73 2.49
N VAL A 486 3.55 -2.71 2.07
CA VAL A 486 3.38 -4.13 2.40
C VAL A 486 3.47 -4.34 3.91
N MET A 487 4.45 -3.72 4.58
CA MET A 487 4.59 -3.81 6.04
C MET A 487 3.36 -3.26 6.78
N ARG A 488 2.76 -2.19 6.27
CA ARG A 488 1.53 -1.59 6.80
C ARG A 488 0.31 -2.49 6.59
N GLN A 489 0.15 -3.04 5.39
CA GLN A 489 -0.93 -3.98 5.08
C GLN A 489 -0.81 -5.29 5.87
N GLY A 490 0.41 -5.69 6.25
CA GLY A 490 0.64 -6.86 7.10
C GLY A 490 -0.10 -6.83 8.45
N VAL A 491 -0.44 -5.65 8.98
CA VAL A 491 -1.26 -5.51 10.21
C VAL A 491 -2.70 -5.92 9.95
N PHE A 492 -3.27 -5.53 8.81
CA PHE A 492 -4.62 -5.92 8.41
C PHE A 492 -4.66 -7.43 8.15
N VAL A 493 -3.68 -7.96 7.40
CA VAL A 493 -3.54 -9.41 7.12
C VAL A 493 -3.52 -10.22 8.42
N GLU A 494 -2.68 -9.84 9.38
CA GLU A 494 -2.56 -10.53 10.67
C GLU A 494 -3.86 -10.50 11.49
N LYS A 495 -4.60 -9.38 11.45
CA LYS A 495 -5.92 -9.28 12.10
C LYS A 495 -6.94 -10.20 11.46
N MET A 496 -7.01 -10.22 10.12
CA MET A 496 -7.92 -11.09 9.39
C MET A 496 -7.62 -12.56 9.65
N PHE A 497 -6.34 -12.92 9.72
CA PHE A 497 -5.89 -14.26 10.07
C PHE A 497 -6.31 -14.65 11.50
N LYS A 498 -6.04 -13.80 12.50
CA LYS A 498 -6.36 -14.10 13.92
C LYS A 498 -7.85 -14.16 14.22
N ILE A 499 -8.67 -13.37 13.54
CA ILE A 499 -10.13 -13.40 13.71
C ILE A 499 -10.71 -14.69 13.14
N ASP A 500 -10.05 -15.23 12.11
CA ASP A 500 -10.32 -16.53 11.55
C ASP A 500 -11.76 -16.74 11.08
N TRP A 501 -12.28 -15.77 10.32
CA TRP A 501 -13.59 -15.92 9.66
C TRP A 501 -13.64 -17.08 8.68
N LEU A 502 -12.48 -17.53 8.20
CA LEU A 502 -12.37 -18.58 7.20
C LEU A 502 -12.88 -19.92 7.74
N HIS A 503 -12.55 -20.23 9.00
CA HIS A 503 -13.05 -21.43 9.69
C HIS A 503 -14.42 -21.21 10.38
N SER A 504 -15.12 -20.12 10.07
CA SER A 504 -16.44 -19.85 10.64
C SER A 504 -17.57 -20.63 9.95
N PRO A 505 -18.45 -21.35 10.69
CA PRO A 505 -19.63 -21.98 10.09
C PRO A 505 -20.62 -20.93 9.58
N SER A 506 -20.48 -19.67 10.00
CA SER A 506 -21.27 -18.53 9.53
C SER A 506 -20.53 -17.64 8.52
N ALA A 507 -19.39 -18.08 7.95
CA ALA A 507 -18.54 -17.25 7.08
C ALA A 507 -19.33 -16.58 5.94
N THR A 508 -20.19 -17.35 5.26
CA THR A 508 -21.09 -16.87 4.19
C THR A 508 -22.04 -15.77 4.66
N ASP A 509 -22.63 -15.92 5.85
CA ASP A 509 -23.52 -14.92 6.43
C ASP A 509 -22.74 -13.67 6.86
N THR A 510 -21.54 -13.85 7.41
CA THR A 510 -20.60 -12.77 7.75
C THR A 510 -20.26 -11.94 6.50
N MET A 511 -19.89 -12.60 5.39
CA MET A 511 -19.64 -11.92 4.10
C MET A 511 -20.87 -11.18 3.59
N THR A 512 -22.06 -11.75 3.74
CA THR A 512 -23.32 -11.11 3.31
C THR A 512 -23.60 -9.83 4.11
N ARG A 513 -23.40 -9.87 5.43
CA ARG A 513 -23.57 -8.70 6.31
C ARG A 513 -22.55 -7.61 6.01
N LEU A 514 -21.27 -7.94 5.88
CA LEU A 514 -20.24 -6.93 5.61
C LEU A 514 -20.41 -6.27 4.23
N LEU A 515 -20.91 -6.99 3.22
CA LEU A 515 -21.24 -6.40 1.92
C LEU A 515 -22.39 -5.39 2.02
N THR A 516 -23.37 -5.67 2.89
CA THR A 516 -24.46 -4.72 3.19
C THR A 516 -23.93 -3.48 3.90
N LYS A 517 -23.06 -3.66 4.91
CA LYS A 517 -22.39 -2.54 5.59
C LYS A 517 -21.53 -1.71 4.64
N TYR A 518 -20.84 -2.35 3.71
CA TYR A 518 -20.01 -1.71 2.70
C TYR A 518 -20.81 -0.82 1.74
N ASP A 519 -21.96 -1.28 1.24
CA ASP A 519 -22.81 -0.45 0.38
C ASP A 519 -23.33 0.81 1.11
N ARG A 520 -23.72 0.63 2.38
CA ARG A 520 -24.12 1.72 3.29
C ARG A 520 -22.97 2.69 3.56
N PHE A 521 -21.76 2.18 3.79
CA PHE A 521 -20.54 2.98 3.96
C PHE A 521 -20.27 3.87 2.73
N PHE A 522 -20.43 3.32 1.52
CA PHE A 522 -20.32 4.12 0.29
C PHE A 522 -21.39 5.21 0.18
N THR A 523 -22.59 4.97 0.71
CA THR A 523 -23.66 5.98 0.78
C THR A 523 -23.26 7.13 1.72
N ILE A 524 -22.67 6.83 2.87
CA ILE A 524 -22.12 7.86 3.78
C ILE A 524 -21.05 8.70 3.06
N MET A 525 -20.08 8.06 2.40
CA MET A 525 -19.02 8.76 1.69
C MET A 525 -19.56 9.68 0.57
N GLN A 526 -20.56 9.21 -0.18
CA GLN A 526 -21.19 9.97 -1.26
C GLN A 526 -21.76 11.32 -0.79
N GLU A 527 -22.36 11.37 0.38
CA GLU A 527 -23.07 12.57 0.85
C GLU A 527 -22.20 13.53 1.66
N THR A 528 -21.09 13.06 2.22
CA THR A 528 -20.29 13.80 3.21
C THR A 528 -18.95 14.26 2.66
N TYR A 529 -18.45 13.65 1.58
CA TYR A 529 -17.17 14.01 0.97
C TYR A 529 -17.30 15.31 0.13
N PRO A 530 -16.29 16.22 0.15
CA PRO A 530 -14.98 16.13 0.80
C PRO A 530 -14.93 16.73 2.22
N HIS A 531 -16.06 16.95 2.86
CA HIS A 531 -16.14 17.69 4.11
C HIS A 531 -15.85 16.84 5.35
N GLN A 532 -16.18 15.55 5.31
CA GLN A 532 -15.86 14.56 6.33
C GLN A 532 -15.24 13.32 5.70
N MET A 533 -14.46 12.57 6.50
CA MET A 533 -13.78 11.36 6.07
C MET A 533 -14.38 10.17 6.82
N ALA A 534 -14.98 9.23 6.09
CA ALA A 534 -15.55 8.03 6.70
C ALA A 534 -14.45 7.00 6.96
N VAL A 535 -14.44 6.42 8.17
CA VAL A 535 -13.46 5.40 8.58
C VAL A 535 -14.15 4.03 8.62
N PRO A 536 -13.68 3.03 7.85
CA PRO A 536 -14.29 1.71 7.80
C PRO A 536 -14.06 0.93 9.10
N THR A 537 -15.01 0.08 9.48
CA THR A 537 -14.74 -1.05 10.39
C THR A 537 -14.00 -2.16 9.65
N LEU A 538 -13.38 -3.09 10.39
CA LEU A 538 -12.51 -4.12 9.79
C LEU A 538 -13.22 -5.00 8.74
N ASP A 539 -14.50 -5.31 8.96
CA ASP A 539 -15.35 -6.06 8.04
C ASP A 539 -15.70 -5.26 6.78
N ILE A 540 -16.00 -3.96 6.91
CA ILE A 540 -16.17 -3.04 5.79
C ILE A 540 -14.86 -2.92 4.99
N ASP A 541 -13.71 -2.86 5.67
CA ASP A 541 -12.41 -2.72 5.02
C ASP A 541 -12.06 -3.96 4.18
N LEU A 542 -12.41 -5.17 4.65
CA LEU A 542 -12.29 -6.39 3.83
C LEU A 542 -13.09 -6.27 2.52
N ALA A 543 -14.36 -5.85 2.58
CA ALA A 543 -15.16 -5.63 1.36
C ALA A 543 -14.56 -4.55 0.46
N TRP A 544 -14.05 -3.48 1.06
CA TRP A 544 -13.45 -2.37 0.33
C TRP A 544 -12.17 -2.79 -0.39
N HIS A 545 -11.25 -3.48 0.29
CA HIS A 545 -10.04 -4.05 -0.32
C HIS A 545 -10.41 -5.03 -1.43
N THR A 546 -11.39 -5.92 -1.19
CA THR A 546 -11.88 -6.86 -2.21
C THR A 546 -12.37 -6.14 -3.46
N HIS A 547 -13.04 -4.99 -3.30
CA HIS A 547 -13.46 -4.17 -4.45
C HIS A 547 -12.26 -3.55 -5.18
N GLN A 548 -11.29 -2.99 -4.45
CA GLN A 548 -10.10 -2.38 -5.02
C GLN A 548 -9.26 -3.38 -5.85
N LEU A 549 -9.33 -4.67 -5.50
CA LEU A 549 -8.75 -5.78 -6.27
C LEU A 549 -9.47 -6.05 -7.61
N SER A 550 -10.58 -5.35 -7.88
CA SER A 550 -11.21 -5.19 -9.20
C SER A 550 -11.20 -3.70 -9.61
N PRO A 551 -10.03 -3.14 -9.96
CA PRO A 551 -9.80 -1.70 -9.87
C PRO A 551 -10.61 -0.89 -10.88
N ALA A 552 -10.90 -1.44 -12.08
CA ALA A 552 -11.82 -0.80 -13.02
C ALA A 552 -13.28 -0.76 -12.52
N MET A 553 -13.74 -1.82 -11.85
CA MET A 553 -15.06 -1.87 -11.23
C MET A 553 -15.15 -0.91 -10.04
N TYR A 554 -14.13 -0.90 -9.19
CA TYR A 554 -14.02 0.03 -8.07
C TYR A 554 -13.96 1.49 -8.53
N TYR A 555 -13.21 1.78 -9.59
CA TYR A 555 -13.19 3.11 -10.22
C TYR A 555 -14.58 3.51 -10.69
N ALA A 556 -15.24 2.66 -11.49
CA ALA A 556 -16.57 2.94 -12.01
C ALA A 556 -17.59 3.15 -10.89
N HIS A 557 -17.56 2.32 -9.85
CA HIS A 557 -18.43 2.44 -8.68
C HIS A 557 -18.19 3.74 -7.92
N SER A 558 -16.92 4.03 -7.60
CA SER A 558 -16.53 5.23 -6.85
C SER A 558 -16.91 6.50 -7.58
N VAL A 559 -16.61 6.58 -8.87
CA VAL A 559 -16.91 7.76 -9.70
C VAL A 559 -18.42 7.92 -9.87
N LYS A 560 -19.16 6.83 -10.10
CA LYS A 560 -20.62 6.88 -10.23
C LYS A 560 -21.29 7.37 -8.95
N LYS A 561 -20.87 6.90 -7.77
CA LYS A 561 -21.49 7.30 -6.50
C LYS A 561 -21.02 8.67 -6.03
N THR A 562 -19.74 8.99 -6.13
CA THR A 562 -19.15 10.17 -5.45
C THR A 562 -18.69 11.28 -6.40
N GLY A 563 -18.74 11.05 -7.72
CA GLY A 563 -18.15 11.93 -8.73
C GLY A 563 -16.62 11.95 -8.73
N ARG A 564 -15.98 11.07 -7.94
CA ARG A 564 -14.53 11.01 -7.74
C ARG A 564 -14.05 9.58 -7.62
N PHE A 565 -12.77 9.37 -7.91
CA PHE A 565 -12.12 8.11 -7.63
C PHE A 565 -11.62 8.11 -6.19
N ILE A 566 -12.32 7.42 -5.28
CA ILE A 566 -11.98 7.44 -3.85
C ILE A 566 -10.67 6.68 -3.61
N ASP A 567 -9.74 7.33 -2.90
CA ASP A 567 -8.45 6.73 -2.54
C ASP A 567 -8.56 5.98 -1.20
N HIS A 568 -7.62 5.09 -0.92
CA HIS A 568 -7.44 4.43 0.37
C HIS A 568 -6.12 4.90 0.96
N ASP A 569 -6.18 5.89 1.87
CA ASP A 569 -4.98 6.46 2.48
C ASP A 569 -4.66 5.71 3.78
N ASP A 570 -3.64 4.86 3.72
CA ASP A 570 -3.19 4.05 4.85
C ASP A 570 -2.18 4.78 5.77
N LYS A 571 -2.02 6.11 5.62
CA LYS A 571 -1.07 6.95 6.38
C LYS A 571 -1.73 8.05 7.22
N ILE A 572 -2.97 7.85 7.61
CA ILE A 572 -3.71 8.82 8.45
C ILE A 572 -3.23 8.72 9.91
N GLU A 573 -3.07 9.87 10.56
CA GLU A 573 -2.67 9.96 11.98
C GLU A 573 -3.78 9.40 12.91
N GLU A 574 -3.39 8.76 14.01
CA GLU A 574 -4.29 8.00 14.90
C GLU A 574 -5.37 8.87 15.54
N ASP A 575 -5.01 10.09 15.96
CA ASP A 575 -5.93 11.06 16.54
C ASP A 575 -7.02 11.47 15.54
N VAL A 576 -6.63 11.67 14.27
CA VAL A 576 -7.58 11.95 13.19
C VAL A 576 -8.48 10.75 12.93
N LEU A 577 -7.93 9.54 12.91
CA LEU A 577 -8.71 8.31 12.71
C LEU A 577 -9.74 8.10 13.81
N SER A 578 -9.37 8.28 15.08
CA SER A 578 -10.26 8.10 16.22
C SER A 578 -11.47 9.04 16.15
N VAL A 579 -11.23 10.34 15.93
CA VAL A 579 -12.30 11.35 15.81
C VAL A 579 -13.23 11.04 14.62
N GLN A 580 -12.67 10.63 13.49
CA GLN A 580 -13.44 10.35 12.27
C GLN A 580 -14.17 9.02 12.36
N PHE A 581 -13.65 8.05 13.11
CA PHE A 581 -14.33 6.79 13.41
C PHE A 581 -15.54 7.00 14.33
N GLU A 582 -15.42 7.82 15.38
CA GLU A 582 -16.55 8.19 16.24
C GLU A 582 -17.66 8.87 15.42
N TRP A 583 -17.28 9.82 14.57
CA TRP A 583 -18.21 10.47 13.66
C TRP A 583 -18.90 9.47 12.72
N THR A 584 -18.12 8.58 12.07
CA THR A 584 -18.67 7.57 11.14
C THR A 584 -19.63 6.62 11.86
N SER A 585 -19.30 6.22 13.08
CA SER A 585 -20.13 5.34 13.91
C SER A 585 -21.49 5.97 14.21
N LYS A 586 -21.49 7.25 14.60
CA LYS A 586 -22.71 8.00 14.85
C LYS A 586 -23.53 8.17 13.58
N GLU A 587 -22.90 8.58 12.48
CA GLU A 587 -23.57 8.80 11.21
C GLU A 587 -24.22 7.51 10.68
N TYR A 588 -23.56 6.37 10.85
CA TYR A 588 -24.10 5.08 10.46
C TYR A 588 -25.31 4.69 11.32
N GLN A 589 -25.21 4.83 12.65
CA GLN A 589 -26.30 4.54 13.58
C GLN A 589 -27.52 5.42 13.32
N ASP A 590 -27.32 6.72 13.12
CA ASP A 590 -28.39 7.70 12.88
C ASP A 590 -29.14 7.41 11.57
N ARG A 591 -28.43 6.93 10.53
CA ARG A 591 -29.01 6.67 9.20
C ARG A 591 -29.65 5.30 9.07
N PHE A 592 -29.02 4.27 9.61
CA PHE A 592 -29.39 2.89 9.33
C PHE A 592 -30.02 2.18 10.53
N GLY A 593 -30.00 2.79 11.72
CA GLY A 593 -30.59 2.21 12.93
C GLY A 593 -29.84 0.98 13.46
N GLU A 594 -28.62 0.73 12.97
CA GLU A 594 -27.79 -0.42 13.31
C GLU A 594 -26.44 0.03 13.87
N VAL A 595 -25.86 -0.77 14.77
CA VAL A 595 -24.56 -0.49 15.38
C VAL A 595 -23.46 -0.61 14.33
N TYR A 596 -22.57 0.38 14.30
CA TYR A 596 -21.50 0.41 13.29
C TYR A 596 -20.37 -0.60 13.57
N SER A 597 -19.96 -0.68 14.83
CA SER A 597 -18.84 -1.51 15.30
C SER A 597 -19.31 -2.44 16.39
N GLU A 598 -19.32 -3.73 16.10
CA GLU A 598 -19.66 -4.80 17.02
C GLU A 598 -18.50 -5.81 17.07
N CYS A 599 -18.43 -6.63 18.11
CA CYS A 599 -17.42 -7.70 18.17
C CYS A 599 -17.66 -8.68 17.03
N THR A 600 -16.68 -8.91 16.15
CA THR A 600 -16.79 -9.76 14.95
C THR A 600 -16.11 -11.12 15.09
N CYS A 601 -15.84 -11.61 16.31
CA CYS A 601 -15.24 -12.93 16.50
C CYS A 601 -16.21 -14.07 16.10
N TRP A 602 -15.64 -15.26 15.88
CA TRP A 602 -16.35 -16.48 15.51
C TRP A 602 -17.63 -16.75 16.33
N TYR A 603 -17.52 -16.66 17.65
CA TYR A 603 -18.63 -16.85 18.59
C TYR A 603 -19.75 -15.84 18.36
N CYS A 604 -19.42 -14.54 18.34
CA CYS A 604 -20.39 -13.48 18.16
C CYS A 604 -21.09 -13.55 16.79
N GLU A 605 -20.35 -13.88 15.73
CA GLU A 605 -20.90 -14.02 14.38
C GLU A 605 -21.85 -15.22 14.25
N SER A 606 -21.51 -16.35 14.88
CA SER A 606 -22.34 -17.55 14.91
C SER A 606 -23.64 -17.33 15.67
N ILE A 607 -23.59 -16.69 16.84
CA ILE A 607 -24.76 -16.30 17.62
C ILE A 607 -25.65 -15.35 16.79
N ARG A 608 -25.10 -14.33 16.14
CA ARG A 608 -25.89 -13.44 15.26
C ARG A 608 -26.55 -14.17 14.10
N SER A 609 -25.83 -15.06 13.41
CA SER A 609 -26.41 -15.87 12.32
C SER A 609 -27.61 -16.70 12.83
N SER A 610 -27.45 -17.38 13.96
CA SER A 610 -28.54 -18.19 14.54
C SER A 610 -29.76 -17.37 14.99
N HIS A 611 -29.57 -16.14 15.49
CA HIS A 611 -30.68 -15.25 15.89
C HIS A 611 -31.43 -14.66 14.69
N ILE A 612 -30.74 -14.36 13.60
CA ILE A 612 -31.38 -13.92 12.34
C ILE A 612 -32.20 -15.08 11.74
N SER A 613 -31.66 -16.30 11.75
CA SER A 613 -32.38 -17.49 11.25
C SER A 613 -33.62 -17.84 12.09
N SER A 614 -33.56 -17.65 13.42
CA SER A 614 -34.67 -17.96 14.32
C SER A 614 -35.77 -16.89 14.31
N ILE A 615 -35.44 -15.60 14.23
CA ILE A 615 -36.44 -14.53 14.06
C ILE A 615 -37.13 -14.62 12.69
N GLY A 616 -36.40 -14.99 11.64
CA GLY A 616 -36.98 -15.25 10.30
C GLY A 616 -37.95 -16.44 10.27
N LYS A 617 -37.69 -17.50 11.06
CA LYS A 617 -38.61 -18.65 11.21
C LYS A 617 -39.83 -18.37 12.09
N VAL A 618 -39.71 -17.46 13.06
CA VAL A 618 -40.81 -17.14 13.99
C VAL A 618 -41.76 -16.07 13.44
N LEU A 619 -41.31 -15.18 12.54
CA LEU A 619 -42.14 -14.06 12.12
C LEU A 619 -42.93 -14.23 10.81
N GLY A 620 -42.58 -15.13 9.88
CA GLY A 620 -43.44 -15.41 8.72
C GLY A 620 -43.92 -14.16 7.94
N LEU A 621 -43.17 -13.06 7.94
CA LEU A 621 -43.63 -11.79 7.36
C LEU A 621 -43.30 -11.73 5.88
N SER A 622 -44.30 -12.10 5.06
CA SER A 622 -44.38 -11.63 3.69
C SER A 622 -44.51 -10.11 3.65
N LYS A 623 -43.88 -9.48 2.65
CA LYS A 623 -44.05 -8.07 2.23
C LYS A 623 -45.38 -7.43 2.65
N GLN A 624 -45.37 -6.52 3.62
CA GLN A 624 -46.03 -5.19 3.58
C GLN A 624 -46.07 -4.51 4.96
N GLU A 625 -46.02 -3.18 4.90
CA GLU A 625 -46.46 -2.17 5.87
C GLU A 625 -45.48 -1.61 6.93
N LYS A 626 -45.13 -0.34 6.68
CA LYS A 626 -44.65 0.68 7.61
C LYS A 626 -45.72 1.00 8.66
N GLY A 627 -45.31 1.33 9.89
CA GLY A 627 -46.16 2.15 10.77
C GLY A 627 -45.78 2.22 12.24
N MET A 628 -45.24 3.39 12.64
CA MET A 628 -45.47 4.14 13.89
C MET A 628 -45.08 3.59 15.29
N ARG A 629 -44.22 4.41 15.94
CA ARG A 629 -44.24 4.94 17.34
C ARG A 629 -44.08 3.92 18.48
N TYR A 630 -43.36 4.20 19.57
CA TYR A 630 -43.44 5.29 20.58
C TYR A 630 -42.02 5.61 21.14
N VAL A 631 -41.55 6.85 21.39
CA VAL A 631 -41.84 7.82 22.49
C VAL A 631 -41.78 7.13 23.87
N VAL A 632 -40.80 7.37 24.74
CA VAL A 632 -40.39 8.62 25.43
C VAL A 632 -38.87 8.68 25.57
#